data_AF-A0A1V4EVI1-F1
#
_entry.id   AF-A0A1V4EVI1-F1
#
_cell.length_a   1.000
_cell.length_b   1.000
_cell.length_c   1.000
_cell.angle_alpha   90.00
_cell.angle_beta   90.00
_cell.angle_gamma   90.00
#
_symmetry.space_group_name_H-M   'P 1'
#
loop_
_entity.id
_entity.type
_entity.pdbx_description
1 polymer ?
#
loop_
_entity_poly.entity_id
_entity_poly.type
_entity_poly.pdbx_seq_one_letter_code
_entity_poly.pdbx_strand_id
1 'polypeptide(L)'
;MHIVPLGPTKYPRGLNPFALDDLEQAEAVTGEFVAMMQELWPGSRPRSEHYLRNNVLSLLHDPPQTVLGITRLFLDEMFRDQLVKKLPFHLQQFWTEEFSQIKNIGEHLGPIWNKLGALTTYPSLRRILGQTQSAIDLRRAMDQGDMILIDGSHCTEDAIKIIAGLYLINMHFTCQKRPEHAARLHLFVADECHLYAVNILQRILAEDRKFGLSLMLATQYLDQLPDPILAGILGNVGTLILLQLGGPDADRLTRWLKPDVSSRDLLNLPETHALVRTKLDGGVTQLFTMQNPVVSLGHEDWIERAFAHSDRHDGRPAEEVDREIDEMTRRSLLSSKQQPTLPGGKSSKKRQNAGEA
;
A
#
# COMPACT_ATOMS: atom_id res chain seq x y z
N MET A 1 8.22 6.30 19.66
CA MET A 1 9.00 6.38 18.40
C MET A 1 9.06 4.98 17.84
N HIS A 2 8.66 4.84 16.58
CA HIS A 2 8.57 3.56 15.88
C HIS A 2 9.50 3.60 14.67
N ILE A 3 10.16 2.48 14.40
CA ILE A 3 10.98 2.32 13.19
C ILE A 3 10.51 1.09 12.44
N VAL A 4 10.14 1.28 11.17
CA VAL A 4 9.60 0.26 10.28
C VAL A 4 10.61 0.01 9.16
N PRO A 5 11.56 -0.93 9.35
CA PRO A 5 12.45 -1.35 8.27
C PRO A 5 11.66 -2.14 7.24
N LEU A 6 11.68 -1.68 5.99
CA LEU A 6 11.03 -2.37 4.87
C LEU A 6 11.90 -3.51 4.33
N GLY A 7 13.23 -3.39 4.50
CA GLY A 7 14.23 -4.35 4.03
C GLY A 7 14.33 -5.62 4.87
N PRO A 8 15.30 -6.50 4.58
CA PRO A 8 15.56 -7.70 5.39
C PRO A 8 15.86 -7.36 6.85
N THR A 9 15.08 -7.95 7.77
CA THR A 9 15.25 -7.78 9.22
C THR A 9 14.92 -9.07 9.97
N LYS A 10 15.50 -9.23 11.16
CA LYS A 10 15.15 -10.31 12.10
C LYS A 10 13.78 -10.08 12.74
N TYR A 11 13.31 -8.84 12.77
CA TYR A 11 12.10 -8.43 13.47
C TYR A 11 11.16 -7.65 12.54
N PRO A 12 10.54 -8.25 11.51
CA PRO A 12 9.61 -7.54 10.63
C PRO A 12 8.44 -6.88 11.39
N ARG A 13 7.99 -5.72 10.91
CA ARG A 13 6.82 -5.00 11.41
C ARG A 13 5.65 -5.23 10.46
N GLY A 14 4.52 -5.70 10.99
CA GLY A 14 3.31 -5.85 10.20
C GLY A 14 2.79 -4.51 9.71
N LEU A 15 2.43 -4.42 8.43
CA LEU A 15 1.66 -3.31 7.87
C LEU A 15 0.49 -3.94 7.10
N ASN A 16 -0.63 -4.16 7.79
CA ASN A 16 -1.79 -4.80 7.20
C ASN A 16 -2.85 -3.77 6.82
N PRO A 17 -2.98 -3.39 5.53
CA PRO A 17 -4.06 -2.50 5.08
C PRO A 17 -5.44 -3.15 5.18
N PHE A 18 -5.52 -4.48 5.40
CA PHE A 18 -6.78 -5.22 5.54
C PHE A 18 -7.19 -5.41 7.01
N ALA A 19 -6.40 -4.92 7.96
CA ALA A 19 -6.77 -4.86 9.37
C ALA A 19 -7.72 -3.69 9.62
N LEU A 20 -8.96 -3.81 9.13
CA LEU A 20 -9.99 -2.79 9.31
C LEU A 20 -10.66 -2.93 10.68
N ASP A 21 -10.84 -1.81 11.38
CA ASP A 21 -11.66 -1.74 12.60
C ASP A 21 -13.16 -1.75 12.29
N ASP A 22 -13.53 -1.32 11.08
CA ASP A 22 -14.91 -1.09 10.66
C ASP A 22 -15.13 -1.57 9.21
N LEU A 23 -16.13 -2.43 9.04
CA LEU A 23 -16.53 -2.98 7.75
C LEU A 23 -17.12 -1.91 6.82
N GLU A 24 -17.62 -0.79 7.34
CA GLU A 24 -18.13 0.31 6.51
C GLU A 24 -17.04 0.89 5.58
N GLN A 25 -15.76 0.78 5.96
CA GLN A 25 -14.64 1.22 5.13
C GLN A 25 -14.22 0.19 4.07
N ALA A 26 -14.74 -1.03 4.09
CA ALA A 26 -14.30 -2.11 3.22
C ALA A 26 -14.44 -1.77 1.73
N GLU A 27 -15.54 -1.11 1.35
CA GLU A 27 -15.77 -0.70 -0.04
C GLU A 27 -14.77 0.37 -0.50
N ALA A 28 -14.54 1.38 0.34
CA ALA A 28 -13.63 2.48 0.02
C ALA A 28 -12.17 2.00 -0.04
N VAL A 29 -11.75 1.18 0.92
CA VAL A 29 -10.42 0.55 0.94
C VAL A 29 -10.23 -0.36 -0.26
N THR A 30 -11.25 -1.14 -0.64
CA THR A 30 -11.21 -1.94 -1.88
C THR A 30 -11.01 -1.05 -3.10
N GLY A 31 -11.75 0.06 -3.19
CA GLY A 31 -11.65 1.02 -4.27
C GLY A 31 -10.23 1.56 -4.45
N GLU A 32 -9.65 2.08 -3.38
CA GLU A 32 -8.30 2.65 -3.40
C GLU A 32 -7.22 1.60 -3.63
N PHE A 33 -7.36 0.40 -3.04
CA PHE A 33 -6.43 -0.70 -3.29
C PHE A 33 -6.42 -1.07 -4.78
N VAL A 34 -7.60 -1.24 -5.40
CA VAL A 34 -7.69 -1.60 -6.83
C VAL A 34 -7.13 -0.48 -7.71
N ALA A 35 -7.44 0.79 -7.42
CA ALA A 35 -6.92 1.94 -8.16
C ALA A 35 -5.38 2.01 -8.08
N MET A 36 -4.82 1.88 -6.87
CA MET A 36 -3.37 1.85 -6.68
C MET A 36 -2.71 0.70 -7.44
N MET A 37 -3.31 -0.51 -7.44
CA MET A 37 -2.78 -1.64 -8.20
C MET A 37 -2.85 -1.42 -9.73
N GLN A 38 -3.77 -0.58 -10.23
CA GLN A 38 -3.81 -0.19 -11.65
C GLN A 38 -2.70 0.81 -11.98
N GLU A 39 -2.47 1.79 -11.11
CA GLU A 39 -1.46 2.84 -11.29
C GLU A 39 -0.03 2.29 -11.26
N LEU A 40 0.27 1.43 -10.28
CA LEU A 40 1.59 0.80 -10.17
C LEU A 40 1.89 -0.13 -11.35
N TRP A 41 0.85 -0.69 -11.99
CA TRP A 41 1.00 -1.59 -13.14
C TRP A 41 -0.08 -1.34 -14.20
N PRO A 42 0.12 -0.35 -15.08
CA PRO A 42 -0.83 -0.03 -16.13
C PRO A 42 -1.00 -1.17 -17.13
N GLY A 43 -2.15 -1.22 -17.81
CA GLY A 43 -2.45 -2.25 -18.83
C GLY A 43 -3.30 -3.43 -18.34
N SER A 44 -3.92 -3.31 -17.16
CA SER A 44 -4.95 -4.25 -16.70
C SER A 44 -6.19 -4.18 -17.61
N ARG A 45 -6.77 -5.33 -17.94
CA ARG A 45 -8.07 -5.38 -18.63
C ARG A 45 -9.18 -5.05 -17.60
N PRO A 46 -10.28 -4.36 -17.97
CA PRO A 46 -11.38 -4.04 -17.05
C PRO A 46 -11.91 -5.25 -16.27
N ARG A 47 -11.87 -6.43 -16.90
CA ARG A 47 -12.30 -7.69 -16.29
C ARG A 47 -11.39 -8.17 -15.16
N SER A 48 -10.08 -7.98 -15.26
CA SER A 48 -9.14 -8.33 -14.19
C SER A 48 -9.34 -7.44 -12.96
N GLU A 49 -9.72 -6.18 -13.17
CA GLU A 49 -10.03 -5.23 -12.10
C GLU A 49 -11.31 -5.61 -11.36
N HIS A 50 -12.34 -6.00 -12.10
CA HIS A 50 -13.58 -6.54 -11.54
C HIS A 50 -13.31 -7.75 -10.63
N TYR A 51 -12.45 -8.68 -11.05
CA TYR A 51 -12.09 -9.84 -10.23
C TYR A 51 -11.29 -9.46 -8.99
N LEU A 52 -10.32 -8.56 -9.13
CA LEU A 52 -9.55 -8.09 -7.98
C LEU A 52 -10.44 -7.36 -6.96
N ARG A 53 -11.38 -6.54 -7.44
CA ARG A 53 -12.34 -5.81 -6.60
C ARG A 53 -13.21 -6.76 -5.77
N ASN A 54 -13.86 -7.73 -6.41
CA ASN A 54 -14.69 -8.70 -5.70
C ASN A 54 -13.87 -9.56 -4.74
N ASN A 55 -12.63 -9.90 -5.10
CA ASN A 55 -11.73 -10.66 -4.23
C ASN A 55 -11.36 -9.88 -2.98
N VAL A 56 -10.84 -8.66 -3.13
CA VAL A 56 -10.42 -7.82 -1.99
C VAL A 56 -11.63 -7.52 -1.09
N LEU A 57 -12.78 -7.16 -1.66
CA LEU A 57 -13.99 -6.92 -0.88
C LEU A 57 -14.44 -8.16 -0.11
N SER A 58 -14.39 -9.34 -0.73
CA SER A 58 -14.70 -10.62 -0.06
C SER A 58 -13.78 -10.89 1.13
N LEU A 59 -12.48 -10.61 1.01
CA LEU A 59 -11.53 -10.75 2.12
C LEU A 59 -11.86 -9.79 3.26
N LEU A 60 -12.11 -8.52 2.94
CA LEU A 60 -12.41 -7.50 3.96
C LEU A 60 -13.71 -7.81 4.73
N HIS A 61 -14.64 -8.58 4.15
CA HIS A 61 -15.86 -9.04 4.81
C HIS A 61 -15.68 -10.25 5.76
N ASP A 62 -14.53 -10.94 5.74
CA ASP A 62 -14.24 -12.07 6.65
C ASP A 62 -12.89 -11.86 7.38
N PRO A 63 -12.73 -10.79 8.17
CA PRO A 63 -11.49 -10.54 8.90
C PRO A 63 -11.21 -11.62 9.98
N PRO A 64 -9.94 -11.84 10.36
CA PRO A 64 -8.76 -11.14 9.88
C PRO A 64 -8.26 -11.71 8.55
N GLN A 65 -7.92 -10.81 7.61
CA GLN A 65 -7.28 -11.16 6.33
C GLN A 65 -6.03 -10.33 6.10
N THR A 66 -5.24 -10.75 5.12
CA THR A 66 -4.02 -10.06 4.69
C THR A 66 -3.99 -9.95 3.17
N VAL A 67 -3.08 -9.13 2.63
CA VAL A 67 -2.87 -9.00 1.18
C VAL A 67 -2.53 -10.35 0.54
N LEU A 68 -1.86 -11.25 1.27
CA LEU A 68 -1.55 -12.61 0.81
C LEU A 68 -2.82 -13.47 0.62
N GLY A 69 -3.92 -13.10 1.29
CA GLY A 69 -5.23 -13.72 1.13
C GLY A 69 -5.79 -13.60 -0.28
N ILE A 70 -5.38 -12.60 -1.07
CA ILE A 70 -5.87 -12.37 -2.43
C ILE A 70 -5.54 -13.57 -3.33
N THR A 71 -4.26 -13.96 -3.33
CA THR A 71 -3.78 -15.12 -4.08
C THR A 71 -4.44 -16.40 -3.58
N ARG A 72 -4.59 -16.54 -2.26
CA ARG A 72 -5.24 -17.72 -1.66
C ARG A 72 -6.69 -17.85 -2.10
N LEU A 73 -7.49 -16.79 -2.01
CA LEU A 73 -8.91 -16.82 -2.36
C LEU A 73 -9.18 -17.19 -3.84
N PHE A 74 -8.27 -16.82 -4.74
CA PHE A 74 -8.35 -17.25 -6.13
C PHE A 74 -7.97 -18.72 -6.36
N LEU A 75 -6.96 -19.23 -5.66
CA LEU A 75 -6.36 -20.55 -5.97
C LEU A 75 -6.89 -21.70 -5.11
N ASP A 76 -7.36 -21.39 -3.91
CA ASP A 76 -7.70 -22.36 -2.88
C ASP A 76 -9.22 -22.50 -2.77
N GLU A 77 -9.76 -23.52 -3.43
CA GLU A 77 -11.20 -23.76 -3.51
C GLU A 77 -11.82 -23.99 -2.14
N MET A 78 -11.13 -24.69 -1.24
CA MET A 78 -11.64 -24.96 0.11
C MET A 78 -11.75 -23.70 0.95
N PHE A 79 -10.71 -22.86 0.91
CA PHE A 79 -10.75 -21.57 1.60
C PHE A 79 -11.84 -20.68 1.02
N ARG A 80 -11.95 -20.62 -0.32
CA ARG A 80 -13.00 -19.88 -1.00
C ARG A 80 -14.39 -20.35 -0.59
N ASP A 81 -14.67 -21.65 -0.60
CA ASP A 81 -15.98 -22.20 -0.24
C ASP A 81 -16.37 -21.91 1.22
N GLN A 82 -15.40 -21.88 2.13
CA GLN A 82 -15.64 -21.51 3.53
C GLN A 82 -15.93 -20.02 3.69
N LEU A 83 -15.16 -19.18 3.02
CA LEU A 83 -15.29 -17.73 3.08
C LEU A 83 -16.60 -17.27 2.41
N VAL A 84 -16.90 -17.78 1.21
CA VAL A 84 -18.10 -17.42 0.42
C VAL A 84 -19.39 -17.60 1.21
N LYS A 85 -19.51 -18.65 2.03
CA LYS A 85 -20.71 -18.90 2.85
C LYS A 85 -21.04 -17.79 3.85
N LYS A 86 -20.06 -16.95 4.22
CA LYS A 86 -20.22 -15.85 5.16
C LYS A 86 -20.50 -14.51 4.47
N LEU A 87 -20.36 -14.44 3.15
CA LEU A 87 -20.43 -13.18 2.41
C LEU A 87 -21.87 -12.72 2.16
N PRO A 88 -22.09 -11.43 1.87
CA PRO A 88 -23.34 -10.94 1.30
C PRO A 88 -23.70 -11.64 -0.02
N PHE A 89 -25.00 -11.73 -0.33
CA PHE A 89 -25.53 -12.45 -1.49
C PHE A 89 -24.86 -12.07 -2.82
N HIS A 90 -24.60 -10.77 -3.06
CA HIS A 90 -24.00 -10.33 -4.33
C HIS A 90 -22.56 -10.84 -4.53
N LEU A 91 -21.76 -10.95 -3.45
CA LEU A 91 -20.43 -11.56 -3.53
C LEU A 91 -20.51 -13.08 -3.66
N GLN A 92 -21.48 -13.72 -2.99
CA GLN A 92 -21.73 -15.15 -3.19
C GLN A 92 -22.02 -15.43 -4.67
N GLN A 93 -22.91 -14.66 -5.27
CA GLN A 93 -23.29 -14.76 -6.67
C GLN A 93 -22.08 -14.60 -7.59
N PHE A 94 -21.22 -13.61 -7.33
CA PHE A 94 -19.96 -13.45 -8.08
C PHE A 94 -19.13 -14.74 -8.08
N TRP A 95 -18.91 -15.34 -6.91
CA TRP A 95 -18.09 -16.54 -6.80
C TRP A 95 -18.76 -17.78 -7.41
N THR A 96 -20.06 -17.97 -7.21
CA THR A 96 -20.77 -19.17 -7.63
C THR A 96 -21.24 -19.14 -9.08
N GLU A 97 -21.53 -17.96 -9.64
CA GLU A 97 -22.12 -17.81 -10.99
C GLU A 97 -21.18 -17.17 -12.00
N GLU A 98 -20.26 -16.29 -11.58
CA GLU A 98 -19.34 -15.60 -12.51
C GLU A 98 -17.96 -16.25 -12.50
N PHE A 99 -17.29 -16.29 -11.34
CA PHE A 99 -15.93 -16.80 -11.21
C PHE A 99 -15.85 -18.30 -11.53
N SER A 100 -16.85 -19.08 -11.10
CA SER A 100 -16.93 -20.53 -11.35
C SER A 100 -16.99 -20.90 -12.85
N GLN A 101 -17.47 -19.99 -13.70
CA GLN A 101 -17.61 -20.22 -15.14
C GLN A 101 -16.33 -19.95 -15.93
N ILE A 102 -15.28 -19.45 -15.27
CA ILE A 102 -14.01 -19.12 -15.93
C ILE A 102 -13.24 -20.42 -16.24
N LYS A 103 -13.23 -20.80 -17.52
CA LYS A 103 -12.45 -21.98 -17.98
C LYS A 103 -10.94 -21.70 -18.09
N ASN A 104 -10.56 -20.47 -18.42
CA ASN A 104 -9.17 -20.05 -18.64
C ASN A 104 -8.67 -19.11 -17.53
N ILE A 105 -8.71 -19.56 -16.28
CA ILE A 105 -8.30 -18.75 -15.11
C ILE A 105 -6.91 -18.14 -15.32
N GLY A 106 -6.01 -18.90 -15.96
CA GLY A 106 -4.68 -18.48 -16.40
C GLY A 106 -4.63 -17.12 -17.11
N GLU A 107 -5.47 -16.96 -18.14
CA GLU A 107 -5.49 -15.76 -18.98
C GLU A 107 -6.12 -14.57 -18.24
N HIS A 108 -7.15 -14.84 -17.44
CA HIS A 108 -7.91 -13.82 -16.73
C HIS A 108 -7.18 -13.25 -15.51
N LEU A 109 -6.51 -14.12 -14.75
CA LEU A 109 -5.78 -13.75 -13.55
C LEU A 109 -4.29 -13.48 -13.81
N GLY A 110 -3.76 -13.82 -15.00
CA GLY A 110 -2.39 -13.51 -15.44
C GLY A 110 -1.90 -12.10 -15.04
N PRO A 111 -2.64 -11.05 -15.43
CA PRO A 111 -2.28 -9.67 -15.04
C PRO A 111 -2.29 -9.45 -13.53
N ILE A 112 -3.21 -10.07 -12.80
CA ILE A 112 -3.29 -9.95 -11.33
C ILE A 112 -2.09 -10.65 -10.69
N TRP A 113 -1.72 -11.86 -11.14
CA TRP A 113 -0.58 -12.59 -10.60
C TRP A 113 0.75 -11.91 -10.85
N ASN A 114 0.95 -11.27 -12.00
CA ASN A 114 2.18 -10.51 -12.24
C ASN A 114 2.35 -9.40 -11.20
N LYS A 115 1.24 -8.74 -10.81
CA LYS A 115 1.25 -7.68 -9.80
C LYS A 115 1.39 -8.23 -8.37
N LEU A 116 0.63 -9.28 -8.04
CA LEU A 116 0.69 -9.93 -6.72
C LEU A 116 1.97 -10.77 -6.51
N GLY A 117 2.63 -11.17 -7.59
CA GLY A 117 3.92 -11.84 -7.55
C GLY A 117 4.96 -10.94 -6.89
N ALA A 118 5.05 -9.69 -7.32
CA ALA A 118 5.92 -8.70 -6.69
C ALA A 118 5.67 -8.55 -5.18
N LEU A 119 4.40 -8.66 -4.75
CA LEU A 119 3.99 -8.63 -3.35
C LEU A 119 4.39 -9.86 -2.52
N THR A 120 4.49 -11.02 -3.17
CA THR A 120 4.62 -12.32 -2.49
C THR A 120 5.98 -12.98 -2.68
N THR A 121 6.79 -12.55 -3.66
CA THR A 121 8.10 -13.11 -3.98
C THR A 121 9.17 -12.74 -2.96
N TYR A 122 9.17 -11.48 -2.48
CA TYR A 122 10.20 -11.02 -1.54
C TYR A 122 9.86 -11.41 -0.10
N PRO A 123 10.74 -12.13 0.63
CA PRO A 123 10.47 -12.54 2.01
C PRO A 123 10.18 -11.38 2.96
N SER A 124 10.89 -10.25 2.83
CA SER A 124 10.65 -9.05 3.65
C SER A 124 9.24 -8.51 3.47
N LEU A 125 8.81 -8.36 2.20
CA LEU A 125 7.47 -7.85 1.88
C LEU A 125 6.38 -8.82 2.30
N ARG A 126 6.59 -10.12 2.07
CA ARG A 126 5.69 -11.19 2.53
C ARG A 126 5.51 -11.15 4.05
N ARG A 127 6.56 -10.92 4.83
CA ARG A 127 6.49 -10.80 6.29
C ARG A 127 5.81 -9.50 6.74
N ILE A 128 5.99 -8.40 6.04
CA ILE A 128 5.34 -7.12 6.38
C ILE A 128 3.84 -7.19 6.10
N LEU A 129 3.44 -7.64 4.91
CA LEU A 129 2.04 -7.65 4.48
C LEU A 129 1.27 -8.92 4.85
N GLY A 130 1.96 -9.97 5.29
CA GLY A 130 1.38 -11.26 5.65
C GLY A 130 0.96 -11.39 7.11
N GLN A 131 1.24 -10.38 7.93
CA GLN A 131 0.78 -10.33 9.32
C GLN A 131 -0.67 -9.86 9.37
N THR A 132 -1.50 -10.50 10.20
CA THR A 132 -2.92 -10.15 10.34
C THR A 132 -3.15 -8.84 11.08
N GLN A 133 -2.16 -8.38 11.85
CA GLN A 133 -2.20 -7.11 12.57
C GLN A 133 -1.05 -6.21 12.11
N SER A 134 -1.31 -4.91 12.09
CA SER A 134 -0.27 -3.91 11.95
C SER A 134 0.50 -3.77 13.26
N ALA A 135 1.82 -3.61 13.18
CA ALA A 135 2.68 -3.43 14.35
C ALA A 135 2.40 -2.10 15.08
N ILE A 136 1.96 -1.09 14.33
CA ILE A 136 1.71 0.25 14.82
C ILE A 136 0.22 0.57 14.65
N ASP A 137 -0.41 0.98 15.74
CA ASP A 137 -1.72 1.61 15.71
C ASP A 137 -1.55 3.05 15.20
N LEU A 138 -1.83 3.23 13.91
CA LEU A 138 -1.65 4.49 13.21
C LEU A 138 -2.58 5.58 13.75
N ARG A 139 -3.80 5.22 14.18
CA ARG A 139 -4.74 6.18 14.75
C ARG A 139 -4.18 6.74 16.05
N ARG A 140 -3.72 5.85 16.93
CA ARG A 140 -3.09 6.23 18.20
C ARG A 140 -1.83 7.07 17.95
N ALA A 141 -0.97 6.66 17.02
CA ALA A 141 0.25 7.38 16.71
C ALA A 141 -0.02 8.82 16.22
N MET A 142 -1.03 9.00 15.36
CA MET A 142 -1.46 10.34 14.91
C MET A 142 -2.00 11.20 16.06
N ASP A 143 -2.79 10.62 16.97
CA ASP A 143 -3.41 11.34 18.08
C ASP A 143 -2.41 11.69 19.20
N GLN A 144 -1.49 10.78 19.52
CA GLN A 144 -0.46 10.98 20.55
C GLN A 144 0.74 11.79 20.06
N GLY A 145 0.91 11.92 18.74
CA GLY A 145 2.05 12.61 18.14
C GLY A 145 3.32 11.76 18.13
N ASP A 146 3.17 10.44 18.00
CA ASP A 146 4.30 9.53 17.88
C ASP A 146 5.04 9.76 16.55
N MET A 147 6.36 9.60 16.58
CA MET A 147 7.19 9.59 15.38
C MET A 147 7.27 8.17 14.82
N ILE A 148 6.93 8.02 13.55
CA ILE A 148 7.08 6.78 12.78
C ILE A 148 8.13 7.04 11.69
N LEU A 149 9.24 6.31 11.74
CA LEU A 149 10.25 6.32 10.70
C LEU A 149 10.08 5.07 9.85
N ILE A 150 9.85 5.25 8.55
CA ILE A 150 9.81 4.15 7.59
C ILE A 150 11.16 4.12 6.89
N ASP A 151 11.91 3.04 7.11
CA ASP A 151 13.23 2.87 6.53
C ASP A 151 13.11 2.02 5.26
N GLY A 152 13.17 2.70 4.11
CA GLY A 152 13.20 2.09 2.78
C GLY A 152 14.58 1.62 2.34
N SER A 153 15.61 1.72 3.19
CA SER A 153 16.94 1.23 2.85
C SER A 153 16.91 -0.28 2.57
N HIS A 154 17.74 -0.71 1.62
CA HIS A 154 17.84 -2.13 1.23
C HIS A 154 16.54 -2.76 0.70
N CYS A 155 15.57 -1.95 0.28
CA CYS A 155 14.40 -2.39 -0.47
C CYS A 155 14.55 -2.19 -1.97
N THR A 156 13.80 -2.98 -2.73
CA THR A 156 13.56 -2.70 -4.14
C THR A 156 12.59 -1.55 -4.28
N GLU A 157 12.73 -0.79 -5.37
CA GLU A 157 11.86 0.34 -5.69
C GLU A 157 10.38 -0.08 -5.75
N ASP A 158 10.09 -1.24 -6.34
CA ASP A 158 8.73 -1.80 -6.40
C ASP A 158 8.17 -2.07 -5.00
N ALA A 159 8.97 -2.59 -4.07
CA ALA A 159 8.51 -2.85 -2.70
C ALA A 159 8.19 -1.53 -1.98
N ILE A 160 9.02 -0.50 -2.16
CA ILE A 160 8.79 0.84 -1.59
C ILE A 160 7.49 1.42 -2.15
N LYS A 161 7.33 1.42 -3.49
CA LYS A 161 6.11 1.87 -4.19
C LYS A 161 4.84 1.29 -3.57
N ILE A 162 4.83 -0.03 -3.40
CA ILE A 162 3.63 -0.73 -2.93
C ILE A 162 3.39 -0.45 -1.45
N ILE A 163 4.41 -0.57 -0.60
CA ILE A 163 4.24 -0.36 0.84
C ILE A 163 3.85 1.09 1.13
N ALA A 164 4.49 2.05 0.49
CA ALA A 164 4.16 3.46 0.64
C ALA A 164 2.74 3.76 0.14
N GLY A 165 2.33 3.22 -1.02
CA GLY A 165 0.96 3.35 -1.52
C GLY A 165 -0.08 2.79 -0.54
N LEU A 166 0.15 1.59 0.00
CA LEU A 166 -0.71 0.98 1.01
C LEU A 166 -0.73 1.77 2.32
N TYR A 167 0.42 2.29 2.74
CA TYR A 167 0.55 3.12 3.93
C TYR A 167 -0.20 4.46 3.78
N LEU A 168 -0.12 5.11 2.62
CA LEU A 168 -0.88 6.33 2.30
C LEU A 168 -2.39 6.07 2.32
N ILE A 169 -2.85 4.96 1.75
CA ILE A 169 -4.26 4.54 1.82
C ILE A 169 -4.69 4.36 3.28
N ASN A 170 -3.89 3.66 4.07
CA ASN A 170 -4.17 3.46 5.49
C ASN A 170 -4.20 4.80 6.26
N MET A 171 -3.26 5.72 5.99
CA MET A 171 -3.24 7.06 6.59
C MET A 171 -4.51 7.86 6.24
N HIS A 172 -4.92 7.87 4.97
CA HIS A 172 -6.11 8.56 4.50
C HIS A 172 -7.38 8.11 5.25
N PHE A 173 -7.64 6.81 5.29
CA PHE A 173 -8.81 6.29 5.99
C PHE A 173 -8.71 6.40 7.52
N THR A 174 -7.49 6.31 8.07
CA THR A 174 -7.26 6.46 9.50
C THR A 174 -7.48 7.90 9.97
N CYS A 175 -7.00 8.90 9.21
CA CYS A 175 -7.15 10.29 9.62
C CYS A 175 -8.61 10.75 9.55
N GLN A 176 -9.40 10.27 8.59
CA GLN A 176 -10.83 10.61 8.49
C GLN A 176 -11.67 10.20 9.72
N LYS A 177 -11.18 9.25 10.52
CA LYS A 177 -11.81 8.86 11.80
C LYS A 177 -11.55 9.87 12.93
N ARG A 178 -10.68 10.87 12.72
CA ARG A 178 -10.27 11.87 13.73
C ARG A 178 -11.25 13.06 13.72
N PRO A 179 -11.39 13.81 14.82
CA PRO A 179 -12.28 14.96 14.84
C PRO A 179 -11.82 16.06 13.88
N GLU A 180 -12.74 16.51 13.01
CA GLU A 180 -12.48 17.63 12.10
C GLU A 180 -12.09 18.90 12.87
N HIS A 181 -11.09 19.61 12.37
CA HIS A 181 -10.57 20.90 12.85
C HIS A 181 -10.03 20.93 14.30
N ALA A 182 -10.08 19.81 15.01
CA ALA A 182 -9.57 19.66 16.38
C ALA A 182 -8.45 18.61 16.50
N ALA A 183 -8.20 17.85 15.44
CA ALA A 183 -7.14 16.85 15.40
C ALA A 183 -5.73 17.47 15.47
N ARG A 184 -4.84 16.83 16.23
CA ARG A 184 -3.42 17.18 16.29
C ARG A 184 -2.78 17.07 14.89
N LEU A 185 -1.94 18.03 14.52
CA LEU A 185 -1.16 17.94 13.29
C LEU A 185 -0.27 16.68 13.30
N HIS A 186 -0.43 15.86 12.27
CA HIS A 186 0.45 14.77 11.90
C HIS A 186 1.05 15.10 10.53
N LEU A 187 2.37 15.26 10.47
CA LEU A 187 3.10 15.62 9.26
C LEU A 187 3.76 14.36 8.68
N PHE A 188 3.30 13.94 7.50
CA PHE A 188 3.97 12.90 6.73
C PHE A 188 5.05 13.55 5.86
N VAL A 189 6.30 13.22 6.14
CA VAL A 189 7.46 13.68 5.35
C VAL A 189 7.86 12.57 4.41
N ALA A 190 7.91 12.89 3.14
CA ALA A 190 8.04 11.94 2.06
C ALA A 190 9.21 12.36 1.18
N ASP A 191 10.35 11.69 1.36
CA ASP A 191 11.52 11.82 0.49
C ASP A 191 11.36 10.98 -0.78
N GLU A 192 11.88 11.47 -1.90
CA GLU A 192 11.68 10.90 -3.24
C GLU A 192 10.20 10.56 -3.52
N CYS A 193 9.32 11.55 -3.36
CA CYS A 193 7.87 11.38 -3.44
C CYS A 193 7.38 10.82 -4.77
N HIS A 194 8.17 10.93 -5.85
CA HIS A 194 7.91 10.30 -7.13
C HIS A 194 7.84 8.77 -7.03
N LEU A 195 8.51 8.15 -6.06
CA LEU A 195 8.44 6.71 -5.79
C LEU A 195 7.07 6.26 -5.28
N TYR A 196 6.19 7.15 -4.83
CA TYR A 196 4.86 6.78 -4.37
C TYR A 196 3.84 7.86 -4.71
N ALA A 197 4.06 8.49 -5.86
CA ALA A 197 3.13 9.38 -6.52
C ALA A 197 1.96 8.57 -7.10
N VAL A 198 1.07 8.15 -6.21
CA VAL A 198 -0.22 7.51 -6.51
C VAL A 198 -1.38 8.48 -6.25
N ASN A 199 -2.53 8.26 -6.86
CA ASN A 199 -3.66 9.22 -6.83
C ASN A 199 -4.18 9.53 -5.42
N ILE A 200 -4.04 8.60 -4.48
CA ILE A 200 -4.40 8.83 -3.07
C ILE A 200 -3.67 10.05 -2.48
N LEU A 201 -2.46 10.36 -2.95
CA LEU A 201 -1.70 11.54 -2.53
C LEU A 201 -2.45 12.84 -2.86
N GLN A 202 -3.10 12.92 -4.03
CA GLN A 202 -3.90 14.09 -4.41
C GLN A 202 -5.11 14.27 -3.50
N ARG A 203 -5.76 13.17 -3.11
CA ARG A 203 -6.90 13.21 -2.17
C ARG A 203 -6.46 13.66 -0.78
N ILE A 204 -5.35 13.13 -0.28
CA ILE A 204 -4.80 13.55 1.02
C ILE A 204 -4.52 15.05 1.03
N LEU A 205 -3.90 15.58 -0.03
CA LEU A 205 -3.60 17.01 -0.15
C LEU A 205 -4.86 17.89 -0.20
N ALA A 206 -5.94 17.41 -0.83
CA ALA A 206 -7.16 18.16 -1.02
C ALA A 206 -8.12 18.09 0.19
N GLU A 207 -8.22 16.93 0.83
CA GLU A 207 -9.33 16.60 1.73
C GLU A 207 -8.89 16.44 3.19
N ASP A 208 -7.69 15.92 3.46
CA ASP A 208 -7.37 15.39 4.79
C ASP A 208 -6.81 16.43 5.77
N ARG A 209 -6.53 17.65 5.29
CA ARG A 209 -6.06 18.76 6.13
C ARG A 209 -7.01 19.03 7.30
N LYS A 210 -8.33 18.94 7.09
CA LYS A 210 -9.32 19.14 8.15
C LYS A 210 -9.24 18.10 9.26
N PHE A 211 -8.63 16.94 8.99
CA PHE A 211 -8.37 15.88 9.96
C PHE A 211 -6.95 15.91 10.55
N GLY A 212 -6.23 17.03 10.34
CA GLY A 212 -4.89 17.23 10.89
C GLY A 212 -3.80 16.41 10.21
N LEU A 213 -4.03 15.84 9.03
CA LEU A 213 -2.98 15.21 8.22
C LEU A 213 -2.41 16.24 7.23
N SER A 214 -1.09 16.40 7.19
CA SER A 214 -0.39 17.28 6.25
C SER A 214 0.81 16.56 5.64
N LEU A 215 1.20 16.97 4.44
CA LEU A 215 2.29 16.35 3.69
C LEU A 215 3.44 17.35 3.48
N MET A 216 4.67 16.86 3.61
CA MET A 216 5.88 17.49 3.10
C MET A 216 6.51 16.54 2.10
N LEU A 217 6.55 16.95 0.84
CA LEU A 217 6.98 16.11 -0.28
C LEU A 217 8.28 16.67 -0.87
N ALA A 218 9.28 15.82 -1.02
CA ALA A 218 10.55 16.16 -1.67
C ALA A 218 10.75 15.27 -2.91
N THR A 219 11.28 15.84 -4.00
CA THR A 219 11.69 15.10 -5.20
C THR A 219 12.82 15.85 -5.88
N GLN A 220 13.71 15.13 -6.56
CA GLN A 220 14.82 15.73 -7.31
C GLN A 220 14.40 16.17 -8.71
N TYR A 221 13.58 15.38 -9.38
CA TYR A 221 13.15 15.62 -10.75
C TYR A 221 11.62 15.63 -10.86
N LEU A 222 11.07 16.59 -11.59
CA LEU A 222 9.61 16.68 -11.74
C LEU A 222 9.09 15.79 -12.86
N ASP A 223 9.93 15.43 -13.83
CA ASP A 223 9.58 14.54 -14.95
C ASP A 223 9.20 13.13 -14.50
N GLN A 224 9.68 12.70 -13.33
CA GLN A 224 9.30 11.45 -12.67
C GLN A 224 7.88 11.49 -12.07
N LEU A 225 7.29 12.69 -11.91
CA LEU A 225 5.92 12.84 -11.43
C LEU A 225 4.92 12.88 -12.60
N PRO A 226 3.86 12.07 -12.55
CA PRO A 226 2.74 12.19 -13.48
C PRO A 226 2.14 13.60 -13.46
N ASP A 227 1.84 14.15 -14.63
CA ASP A 227 1.28 15.50 -14.78
C ASP A 227 0.05 15.79 -13.89
N PRO A 228 -0.94 14.88 -13.77
CA PRO A 228 -2.09 15.11 -12.89
C PRO A 228 -1.69 15.23 -11.42
N ILE A 229 -0.72 14.44 -10.97
CA ILE A 229 -0.24 14.46 -9.59
C ILE A 229 0.54 15.73 -9.32
N LEU A 230 1.43 16.13 -10.23
CA LEU A 230 2.15 17.41 -10.09
C LEU A 230 1.18 18.59 -10.04
N ALA A 231 0.16 18.62 -10.90
CA ALA A 231 -0.88 19.65 -10.87
C ALA A 231 -1.66 19.64 -9.55
N GLY A 232 -2.02 18.45 -9.05
CA GLY A 232 -2.66 18.27 -7.74
C GLY A 232 -1.79 18.75 -6.58
N ILE A 233 -0.49 18.50 -6.62
CA ILE A 233 0.48 19.02 -5.65
C ILE A 233 0.51 20.55 -5.71
N LEU A 234 0.82 21.12 -6.86
CA LEU A 234 0.97 22.58 -7.02
C LEU A 234 -0.33 23.36 -6.73
N GLY A 235 -1.49 22.75 -6.94
CA GLY A 235 -2.79 23.34 -6.63
C GLY A 235 -3.14 23.37 -5.13
N ASN A 236 -2.58 22.46 -4.32
CA ASN A 236 -2.97 22.29 -2.91
C ASN A 236 -1.87 22.68 -1.91
N VAL A 237 -0.59 22.75 -2.33
CA VAL A 237 0.50 23.11 -1.42
C VAL A 237 0.51 24.59 -1.08
N GLY A 238 0.59 24.89 0.22
CA GLY A 238 0.73 26.26 0.72
C GLY A 238 2.16 26.78 0.69
N THR A 239 3.14 25.88 0.67
CA THR A 239 4.57 26.21 0.71
C THR A 239 5.32 25.40 -0.35
N LEU A 240 6.14 26.09 -1.14
CA LEU A 240 7.10 25.53 -2.08
C LEU A 240 8.51 25.96 -1.66
N ILE A 241 9.41 24.99 -1.52
CA ILE A 241 10.82 25.21 -1.23
C ILE A 241 11.57 24.69 -2.45
N LEU A 242 12.22 25.59 -3.18
CA LEU A 242 12.90 25.29 -4.43
C LEU A 242 14.40 25.48 -4.22
N LEU A 243 15.15 24.39 -4.30
CA LEU A 243 16.61 24.42 -4.40
C LEU A 243 17.02 24.73 -5.85
N GLN A 244 18.32 24.77 -6.13
CA GLN A 244 18.80 24.91 -7.50
C GLN A 244 18.23 23.81 -8.39
N LEU A 245 17.64 24.20 -9.53
CA LEU A 245 16.99 23.27 -10.46
C LEU A 245 17.75 23.16 -11.78
N GLY A 246 17.50 22.08 -12.52
CA GLY A 246 17.88 21.96 -13.92
C GLY A 246 16.93 22.74 -14.86
N GLY A 247 17.37 22.99 -16.10
CA GLY A 247 16.62 23.76 -17.09
C GLY A 247 15.16 23.30 -17.32
N PRO A 248 14.92 22.02 -17.63
CA PRO A 248 13.57 21.51 -17.87
C PRO A 248 12.60 21.73 -16.69
N ASP A 249 13.05 21.46 -15.46
CA ASP A 249 12.24 21.61 -14.26
C ASP A 249 12.01 23.09 -13.90
N ALA A 250 13.03 23.95 -14.08
CA ALA A 250 12.91 25.39 -13.93
C ALA A 250 11.85 25.97 -14.89
N ASP A 251 11.90 25.58 -16.17
CA ASP A 251 10.93 26.03 -17.18
C ASP A 251 9.50 25.52 -16.91
N ARG A 252 9.38 24.32 -16.32
CA ARG A 252 8.08 23.76 -15.93
C ARG A 252 7.48 24.50 -14.75
N LEU A 253 8.25 24.75 -13.68
CA LEU A 253 7.76 25.42 -12.47
C LEU A 253 7.53 26.91 -12.65
N THR A 254 8.32 27.60 -13.46
CA THR A 254 8.15 29.05 -13.66
C THR A 254 6.81 29.43 -14.26
N ARG A 255 6.12 28.51 -14.93
CA ARG A 255 4.73 28.73 -15.37
C ARG A 255 3.79 29.06 -14.20
N TRP A 256 4.07 28.52 -13.02
CA TRP A 256 3.30 28.73 -11.79
C TRP A 256 3.82 29.87 -10.92
N LEU A 257 5.08 30.28 -11.12
CA LEU A 257 5.75 31.27 -10.30
C LEU A 257 5.85 32.65 -10.99
N LYS A 258 5.40 32.76 -12.24
CA LYS A 258 5.34 34.03 -12.96
C LYS A 258 4.31 34.98 -12.32
N PRO A 259 4.59 36.30 -12.32
CA PRO A 259 5.78 36.94 -12.88
C PRO A 259 7.00 36.98 -11.93
N ASP A 260 6.84 36.54 -10.68
CA ASP A 260 7.78 36.82 -9.59
C ASP A 260 9.10 36.04 -9.69
N VAL A 261 9.10 34.86 -10.34
CA VAL A 261 10.29 34.02 -10.49
C VAL A 261 10.50 33.62 -11.95
N SER A 262 11.72 33.82 -12.44
CA SER A 262 12.17 33.40 -13.77
C SER A 262 12.96 32.08 -13.72
N SER A 263 13.09 31.39 -14.86
CA SER A 263 13.93 30.18 -14.93
C SER A 263 15.38 30.48 -14.59
N ARG A 264 15.85 31.69 -14.93
CA ARG A 264 17.21 32.14 -14.62
C ARG A 264 17.45 32.23 -13.12
N ASP A 265 16.44 32.62 -12.33
CA ASP A 265 16.57 32.71 -10.87
C ASP A 265 16.77 31.31 -10.27
N LEU A 266 15.98 30.33 -10.71
CA LEU A 266 16.06 28.94 -10.23
C LEU A 266 17.35 28.22 -10.66
N LEU A 267 17.85 28.50 -11.87
CA LEU A 267 19.11 27.97 -12.38
C LEU A 267 20.34 28.51 -11.64
N ASN A 268 20.28 29.77 -11.18
CA ASN A 268 21.41 30.46 -10.55
C ASN A 268 21.30 30.54 -9.02
N LEU A 269 20.38 29.78 -8.40
CA LEU A 269 20.33 29.67 -6.95
C LEU A 269 21.68 29.14 -6.44
N PRO A 270 22.32 29.81 -5.46
CA PRO A 270 23.55 29.32 -4.88
C PRO A 270 23.34 27.96 -4.21
N GLU A 271 24.41 27.17 -4.11
CA GLU A 271 24.40 25.94 -3.33
C GLU A 271 23.95 26.25 -1.89
N THR A 272 23.23 25.31 -1.26
CA THR A 272 22.64 25.49 0.08
C THR A 272 21.73 26.71 0.20
N HIS A 273 21.14 27.21 -0.88
CA HIS A 273 20.09 28.22 -0.84
C HIS A 273 18.81 27.69 -1.45
N ALA A 274 17.69 28.14 -0.89
CA ALA A 274 16.36 27.85 -1.39
C ALA A 274 15.60 29.14 -1.68
N LEU A 275 14.84 29.14 -2.76
CA LEU A 275 13.75 30.08 -2.97
C LEU A 275 12.49 29.49 -2.32
N VAL A 276 11.88 30.25 -1.42
CA VAL A 276 10.70 29.83 -0.67
C VAL A 276 9.53 30.70 -1.08
N ARG A 277 8.47 30.05 -1.56
CA ARG A 277 7.15 30.66 -1.76
C ARG A 277 6.19 30.05 -0.75
N THR A 278 5.66 30.84 0.17
CA THR A 278 4.78 30.35 1.24
C THR A 278 3.55 31.23 1.42
N LYS A 279 2.42 30.62 1.77
CA LYS A 279 1.15 31.29 2.08
C LYS A 279 1.06 31.53 3.59
N LEU A 280 0.99 32.80 3.98
CA LEU A 280 0.76 33.23 5.35
C LEU A 280 -0.72 33.29 5.72
N ASP A 281 -0.98 33.51 7.00
CA ASP A 281 -2.31 33.82 7.52
C ASP A 281 -2.93 35.01 6.78
N GLY A 282 -4.23 34.93 6.49
CA GLY A 282 -4.92 35.90 5.64
C GLY A 282 -4.73 35.67 4.13
N GLY A 283 -3.97 34.66 3.73
CA GLY A 283 -3.83 34.23 2.33
C GLY A 283 -2.79 35.00 1.52
N VAL A 284 -2.01 35.86 2.18
CA VAL A 284 -0.89 36.58 1.56
C VAL A 284 0.21 35.58 1.21
N THR A 285 0.67 35.60 -0.04
CA THR A 285 1.82 34.81 -0.46
C THR A 285 3.09 35.64 -0.28
N GLN A 286 4.11 35.06 0.33
CA GLN A 286 5.45 35.63 0.44
C GLN A 286 6.45 34.83 -0.38
N LEU A 287 7.43 35.55 -0.92
CA LEU A 287 8.54 35.02 -1.69
C LEU A 287 9.84 35.58 -1.10
N PHE A 288 10.75 34.69 -0.69
CA PHE A 288 12.05 35.07 -0.15
C PHE A 288 13.07 33.96 -0.41
N THR A 289 14.36 34.28 -0.28
CA THR A 289 15.44 33.29 -0.28
C THR A 289 15.87 32.98 1.14
N MET A 290 16.27 31.74 1.39
CA MET A 290 16.85 31.31 2.67
C MET A 290 18.08 30.44 2.45
N GLN A 291 18.98 30.44 3.43
CA GLN A 291 20.08 29.48 3.49
C GLN A 291 19.57 28.16 4.08
N ASN A 292 19.89 27.05 3.44
CA ASN A 292 19.60 25.68 3.81
C ASN A 292 20.93 24.93 4.09
N PRO A 293 21.54 25.10 5.28
CA PRO A 293 22.83 24.52 5.59
C PRO A 293 22.75 22.98 5.67
N VAL A 294 23.84 22.31 5.28
CA VAL A 294 23.96 20.86 5.43
C VAL A 294 24.05 20.52 6.92
N VAL A 295 23.21 19.59 7.37
CA VAL A 295 23.21 19.08 8.74
C VAL A 295 24.21 17.92 8.83
N SER A 296 25.17 17.99 9.76
CA SER A 296 26.11 16.90 10.02
C SER A 296 25.43 15.73 10.72
N LEU A 297 25.72 14.50 10.26
CA LEU A 297 25.32 13.28 10.96
C LEU A 297 26.00 13.18 12.34
N GLY A 298 25.28 12.64 13.31
CA GLY A 298 25.77 12.40 14.66
C GLY A 298 24.85 11.47 15.46
N HIS A 299 25.23 11.15 16.70
CA HIS A 299 24.44 10.33 17.64
C HIS A 299 24.17 8.88 17.18
N GLU A 300 25.18 8.17 16.70
CA GLU A 300 25.06 6.75 16.31
C GLU A 300 24.49 5.87 17.43
N ASP A 301 24.85 6.16 18.68
CA ASP A 301 24.32 5.49 19.87
C ASP A 301 22.80 5.69 20.07
N TRP A 302 22.24 6.77 19.57
CA TRP A 302 20.78 7.01 19.62
C TRP A 302 20.08 6.16 18.56
N ILE A 303 20.69 6.03 17.38
CA ILE A 303 20.16 5.22 16.28
C ILE A 303 20.07 3.76 16.72
N GLU A 304 21.16 3.20 17.26
CA GLU A 304 21.18 1.81 17.76
C GLU A 304 20.13 1.57 18.85
N ARG A 305 20.02 2.50 19.82
CA ARG A 305 19.02 2.38 20.90
C ARG A 305 17.59 2.48 20.37
N ALA A 306 17.33 3.33 19.38
CA ALA A 306 16.02 3.49 18.78
C ALA A 306 15.60 2.23 17.99
N PHE A 307 16.50 1.65 17.20
CA PHE A 307 16.27 0.36 16.53
C PHE A 307 16.01 -0.76 17.55
N ALA A 308 16.86 -0.89 18.58
CA ALA A 308 16.69 -1.92 19.59
C ALA A 308 15.38 -1.75 20.40
N HIS A 309 14.95 -0.52 20.66
CA HIS A 309 13.66 -0.24 21.28
C HIS A 309 12.51 -0.64 20.36
N SER A 310 12.52 -0.18 19.11
CA SER A 310 11.51 -0.54 18.11
C SER A 310 11.44 -2.06 17.91
N ASP A 311 12.58 -2.78 17.88
CA ASP A 311 12.63 -4.23 17.67
C ASP A 311 11.91 -4.99 18.77
N ARG A 312 12.01 -4.50 20.02
CA ARG A 312 11.36 -5.12 21.18
C ARG A 312 9.87 -4.80 21.28
N HIS A 313 9.44 -3.64 20.80
CA HIS A 313 8.07 -3.16 20.98
C HIS A 313 7.16 -3.39 19.76
N ASP A 314 7.69 -3.20 18.55
CA ASP A 314 6.94 -3.24 17.31
C ASP A 314 7.30 -4.46 16.44
N GLY A 315 8.44 -5.09 16.73
CA GLY A 315 8.98 -6.19 15.94
C GLY A 315 8.53 -7.58 16.40
N ARG A 316 8.38 -8.51 15.45
CA ARG A 316 8.14 -9.93 15.72
C ARG A 316 9.23 -10.80 15.10
N PRO A 317 9.69 -11.88 15.75
CA PRO A 317 10.70 -12.75 15.16
C PRO A 317 10.29 -13.26 13.77
N ALA A 318 11.15 -13.08 12.77
CA ALA A 318 10.84 -13.41 11.38
C ALA A 318 10.39 -14.88 11.20
N GLU A 319 11.01 -15.81 11.93
CA GLU A 319 10.66 -17.24 11.89
C GLU A 319 9.26 -17.54 12.47
N GLU A 320 8.78 -16.73 13.42
CA GLU A 320 7.41 -16.84 13.93
C GLU A 320 6.41 -16.35 12.89
N VAL A 321 6.68 -15.20 12.28
CA VAL A 321 5.86 -14.64 11.20
C VAL A 321 5.79 -15.59 10.02
N ASP A 322 6.91 -16.16 9.58
CA ASP A 322 6.94 -17.12 8.48
C ASP A 322 6.11 -18.37 8.80
N ARG A 323 6.18 -18.90 10.02
CA ARG A 323 5.38 -20.06 10.45
C ARG A 323 3.89 -19.75 10.43
N GLU A 324 3.46 -18.59 10.92
CA GLU A 324 2.05 -18.19 10.89
C GLU A 324 1.50 -18.05 9.48
N ILE A 325 2.25 -17.36 8.61
CA ILE A 325 1.91 -17.20 7.20
C ILE A 325 1.79 -18.58 6.52
N ASP A 326 2.73 -19.48 6.80
CA ASP A 326 2.71 -20.84 6.28
C ASP A 326 1.56 -21.67 6.83
N GLU A 327 1.21 -21.55 8.10
CA GLU A 327 0.05 -22.24 8.69
C GLU A 327 -1.26 -21.76 8.06
N MET A 328 -1.42 -20.45 7.87
CA MET A 328 -2.56 -19.88 7.16
C MET A 328 -2.63 -20.45 5.73
N THR A 329 -1.50 -20.62 5.07
CA THR A 329 -1.44 -21.18 3.71
C THR A 329 -1.64 -22.72 3.68
N ARG A 330 -1.07 -23.47 4.63
CA ARG A 330 -1.05 -24.95 4.66
C ARG A 330 -2.29 -25.60 5.26
N ARG A 331 -2.99 -24.97 6.20
CA ARG A 331 -4.25 -25.52 6.77
C ARG A 331 -5.28 -25.83 5.68
N SER A 332 -5.17 -25.18 4.52
CA SER A 332 -5.93 -25.52 3.32
C SER A 332 -5.41 -26.70 2.50
N LEU A 333 -4.09 -26.79 2.29
CA LEU A 333 -3.49 -27.84 1.45
C LEU A 333 -3.50 -29.23 2.09
N LEU A 334 -3.55 -29.32 3.42
CA LEU A 334 -3.67 -30.60 4.13
C LEU A 334 -5.12 -31.08 4.22
N SER A 335 -6.09 -30.16 4.23
CA SER A 335 -7.51 -30.50 4.21
C SER A 335 -7.94 -31.05 2.84
N SER A 336 -7.25 -30.70 1.75
CA SER A 336 -7.52 -31.24 0.40
C SER A 336 -7.01 -32.68 0.19
N LYS A 337 -6.08 -33.15 1.04
CA LYS A 337 -5.59 -34.55 1.02
C LYS A 337 -6.39 -35.51 1.90
N GLN A 338 -7.35 -35.03 2.68
CA GLN A 338 -8.16 -35.84 3.62
C GLN A 338 -9.65 -35.91 3.24
N GLN A 339 -10.00 -35.93 1.95
CA GLN A 339 -11.28 -36.56 1.58
C GLN A 339 -11.08 -38.08 1.52
N PRO A 340 -11.76 -38.86 2.39
CA PRO A 340 -11.76 -40.31 2.25
C PRO A 340 -12.57 -40.66 1.01
N THR A 341 -11.95 -41.39 0.08
CA THR A 341 -12.68 -42.21 -0.88
C THR A 341 -13.49 -43.22 -0.08
N LEU A 342 -14.77 -42.94 0.18
CA LEU A 342 -15.66 -43.90 0.82
C LEU A 342 -16.09 -44.99 -0.18
N PRO A 343 -16.31 -46.23 0.29
CA PRO A 343 -16.37 -47.42 -0.55
C PRO A 343 -17.81 -47.88 -0.84
N GLY A 344 -17.99 -48.52 -2.00
CA GLY A 344 -19.19 -49.30 -2.36
C GLY A 344 -19.37 -49.31 -3.88
N GLY A 345 -19.17 -50.40 -4.64
CA GLY A 345 -19.42 -51.79 -4.32
C GLY A 345 -20.82 -52.16 -4.77
N LYS A 346 -20.97 -52.68 -6.00
CA LYS A 346 -21.92 -53.75 -6.32
C LYS A 346 -21.45 -54.55 -7.53
N SER A 347 -21.15 -55.81 -7.25
CA SER A 347 -20.94 -56.89 -8.19
C SER A 347 -22.17 -57.13 -9.05
N SER A 348 -21.98 -57.34 -10.35
CA SER A 348 -22.85 -58.21 -11.14
C SER A 348 -21.99 -59.19 -11.92
N LYS A 349 -21.94 -60.43 -11.42
CA LYS A 349 -21.52 -61.61 -12.18
C LYS A 349 -22.41 -61.74 -13.41
N LYS A 350 -21.84 -61.88 -14.61
CA LYS A 350 -22.44 -62.68 -15.69
C LYS A 350 -21.37 -63.60 -16.27
N ARG A 351 -21.59 -64.90 -16.04
CA ARG A 351 -20.92 -66.03 -16.68
C ARG A 351 -21.39 -66.13 -18.14
N GLN A 352 -20.44 -66.57 -18.97
CA GLN A 352 -20.58 -67.49 -20.11
C GLN A 352 -21.64 -67.22 -21.18
N ASN A 353 -21.17 -67.03 -22.41
CA ASN A 353 -21.45 -68.00 -23.47
C ASN A 353 -20.30 -68.06 -24.48
N ALA A 354 -19.83 -69.28 -24.73
CA ALA A 354 -19.10 -69.68 -25.93
C ALA A 354 -20.11 -70.14 -26.99
N GLY A 355 -19.71 -70.09 -28.27
CA GLY A 355 -20.47 -70.58 -29.43
C GLY A 355 -20.36 -69.58 -30.58
N GLU A 356 -19.37 -69.74 -31.46
CA GLU A 356 -19.48 -70.46 -32.74
C GLU A 356 -19.98 -69.56 -33.88
N ALA A 357 -19.03 -69.07 -34.70
CA ALA A 357 -18.98 -69.09 -36.17
C ALA A 357 -17.98 -68.04 -36.66
#